data_AF-A0A0T1SKU2-F1
#
_entry.id   AF-A0A0T1SKU2-F1
#
_cell.length_a   1.000
_cell.length_b   1.000
_cell.length_c   1.000
_cell.angle_alpha   90.00
_cell.angle_beta   90.00
_cell.angle_gamma   90.00
#
_symmetry.space_group_name_H-M   'P 1'
#
loop_
_entity.id
_entity.type
_entity.pdbx_description
1 polymer ?
#
loop_
_entity_poly.entity_id
_entity_poly.type
_entity_poly.pdbx_seq_one_letter_code
_entity_poly.pdbx_strand_id
1 'polypeptide(L)'
;MNQPLPQLPKPEFVLIPLEVPPEVPAQVAVDLGKAGIPCGLIGYEYRPLSEPVYFAELGERGLVGIAVSGLFGSITIAVDVASGHVVETPTSEPAAIRHVNRDLDSFNRCVEAVIARFPFYAEGDEETYEVAEELRDLLSGIDETALVPDGFWETFCDDVEMGDYADWDA
;
A
#
# COMPACT_ATOMS: atom_id res chain seq x y z
N MET A 1 -16.03 -8.36 -23.81
CA MET A 1 -16.56 -9.28 -22.78
C MET A 1 -15.67 -9.06 -21.56
N ASN A 2 -16.13 -8.26 -20.59
CA ASN A 2 -15.40 -8.08 -19.33
C ASN A 2 -15.67 -9.33 -18.49
N GLN A 3 -14.64 -10.16 -18.29
CA GLN A 3 -14.73 -11.15 -17.23
C GLN A 3 -14.80 -10.39 -15.90
N PRO A 4 -15.72 -10.74 -14.99
CA PRO A 4 -15.72 -10.17 -13.65
C PRO A 4 -14.37 -10.46 -12.99
N LEU A 5 -13.81 -9.47 -12.32
CA LEU A 5 -12.56 -9.63 -11.58
C LEU A 5 -12.78 -10.70 -10.50
N PRO A 6 -11.75 -11.51 -10.19
CA PRO A 6 -11.88 -12.50 -9.14
C PRO A 6 -12.25 -11.82 -7.82
N GLN A 7 -13.25 -12.37 -7.12
CA GLN A 7 -13.59 -11.92 -5.77
C GLN A 7 -12.41 -12.20 -4.85
N LEU A 8 -11.94 -11.16 -4.16
CA LEU A 8 -10.91 -11.26 -3.15
C LEU A 8 -11.56 -11.56 -1.78
N PRO A 9 -10.84 -12.24 -0.87
CA PRO A 9 -11.35 -12.46 0.48
C PRO A 9 -11.56 -11.12 1.20
N LYS A 10 -12.35 -11.15 2.28
CA LYS A 10 -12.46 -9.99 3.18
C LYS A 10 -11.06 -9.55 3.63
N PRO A 11 -10.79 -8.24 3.67
CA PRO A 11 -9.50 -7.73 4.09
C PRO A 11 -9.23 -8.13 5.54
N GLU A 12 -8.06 -8.71 5.78
CA GLU A 12 -7.57 -9.07 7.11
C GLU A 12 -6.15 -8.53 7.24
N PHE A 13 -5.86 -7.87 8.36
CA PHE A 13 -4.51 -7.42 8.63
C PHE A 13 -3.70 -8.54 9.27
N VAL A 14 -2.81 -9.13 8.47
CA VAL A 14 -1.80 -10.08 8.94
C VAL A 14 -0.46 -9.67 8.37
N LEU A 15 0.57 -9.63 9.22
CA LEU A 15 1.95 -9.45 8.78
C LEU A 15 2.54 -10.79 8.37
N ILE A 16 3.06 -10.85 7.15
CA ILE A 16 3.79 -12.01 6.64
C ILE A 16 5.29 -11.74 6.68
N PRO A 17 6.10 -12.74 7.12
CA PRO A 17 7.54 -12.66 6.96
C PRO A 17 7.88 -12.82 5.47
N LEU A 18 8.93 -12.13 5.03
CA LEU A 18 9.52 -12.30 3.71
C LEU A 18 10.83 -13.07 3.85
N GLU A 19 11.00 -14.12 3.04
CA GLU A 19 12.33 -14.66 2.80
C GLU A 19 13.08 -13.65 1.94
N VAL A 20 14.16 -13.09 2.48
CA VAL A 20 14.89 -12.00 1.84
C VAL A 20 16.09 -12.55 1.05
N PRO A 21 16.14 -12.38 -0.28
CA PRO A 21 17.27 -12.80 -1.09
C PRO A 21 18.57 -12.09 -0.71
N PRO A 22 19.74 -12.73 -0.90
CA PRO A 22 21.04 -12.15 -0.54
C PRO A 22 21.39 -10.87 -1.32
N GLU A 23 20.71 -10.62 -2.44
CA GLU A 23 20.85 -9.41 -3.25
C GLU A 23 20.26 -8.16 -2.59
N VAL A 24 19.34 -8.34 -1.63
CA VAL A 24 18.71 -7.23 -0.91
C VAL A 24 19.70 -6.60 0.08
N PRO A 25 19.82 -5.25 0.11
CA PRO A 25 20.68 -4.57 1.06
C PRO A 25 20.40 -4.96 2.52
N ALA A 26 21.47 -5.26 3.27
CA ALA A 26 21.40 -5.88 4.59
C ALA A 26 20.50 -5.14 5.60
N GLN A 27 20.49 -3.81 5.56
CA GLN A 27 19.64 -3.03 6.46
C GLN A 27 18.14 -3.23 6.13
N VAL A 28 17.76 -3.12 4.86
CA VAL A 28 16.38 -3.37 4.41
C VAL A 28 15.97 -4.82 4.71
N ALA A 29 16.88 -5.79 4.53
CA ALA A 29 16.63 -7.19 4.88
C ALA A 29 16.31 -7.38 6.37
N VAL A 30 17.06 -6.70 7.25
CA VAL A 30 16.82 -6.72 8.69
C VAL A 30 15.48 -6.09 9.04
N ASP A 31 15.13 -4.98 8.39
CA ASP A 31 13.88 -4.26 8.66
C ASP A 31 12.66 -5.06 8.19
N LEU A 32 12.70 -5.64 6.98
CA LEU A 32 11.68 -6.56 6.48
C LEU A 32 11.54 -7.80 7.36
N GLY A 33 12.65 -8.37 7.83
CA GLY A 33 12.62 -9.55 8.71
C GLY A 33 12.04 -9.27 10.10
N LYS A 34 12.12 -8.03 10.59
CA LYS A 34 11.56 -7.62 11.89
C LYS A 34 10.12 -7.17 11.80
N ALA A 35 9.80 -6.33 10.81
CA ALA A 35 8.49 -5.71 10.68
C ALA A 35 7.50 -6.59 9.91
N GLY A 36 7.99 -7.43 8.99
CA GLY A 36 7.13 -8.09 8.00
C GLY A 36 6.47 -7.07 7.06
N ILE A 37 5.58 -7.57 6.21
CA ILE A 37 4.72 -6.74 5.36
C ILE A 37 3.26 -7.22 5.46
N PRO A 38 2.27 -6.39 5.13
CA PRO A 38 0.88 -6.82 5.14
C PRO A 38 0.64 -7.92 4.11
N CYS A 39 -0.25 -8.87 4.40
CA CYS A 39 -0.63 -9.92 3.45
C CYS A 39 -1.51 -9.42 2.30
N GLY A 40 -2.01 -8.19 2.39
CA GLY A 40 -2.89 -7.55 1.43
C GLY A 40 -3.40 -6.20 1.93
N LEU A 41 -4.13 -5.50 1.06
CA LEU A 41 -5.02 -4.38 1.40
C LEU A 41 -6.40 -4.67 0.80
N ILE A 42 -7.34 -3.75 1.02
CA ILE A 42 -8.64 -3.71 0.34
C ILE A 42 -8.40 -3.55 -1.16
N GLY A 43 -9.26 -4.15 -1.98
CA GLY A 43 -9.13 -4.00 -3.43
C GLY A 43 -7.94 -4.75 -4.03
N TYR A 44 -7.54 -4.24 -5.19
CA TYR A 44 -6.28 -4.57 -5.84
C TYR A 44 -5.19 -3.55 -5.47
N GLU A 45 -5.37 -2.82 -4.38
CA GLU A 45 -4.52 -1.68 -4.00
C GLU A 45 -3.15 -2.10 -3.49
N TYR A 46 -3.05 -3.30 -2.93
CA TYR A 46 -1.78 -3.85 -2.49
C TYR A 46 -1.81 -5.38 -2.54
N ARG A 47 -0.83 -5.96 -3.22
CA ARG A 47 -0.58 -7.42 -3.23
C ARG A 47 0.89 -7.69 -2.97
N PRO A 48 1.24 -8.40 -1.89
CA PRO A 48 2.63 -8.69 -1.58
C PRO A 48 3.28 -9.54 -2.67
N LEU A 49 4.56 -9.31 -2.91
CA LEU A 49 5.40 -10.22 -3.70
C LEU A 49 5.75 -11.45 -2.86
N SER A 50 5.93 -12.60 -3.51
CA SER A 50 6.39 -13.81 -2.83
C SER A 50 7.80 -13.66 -2.26
N GLU A 51 8.64 -12.86 -2.92
CA GLU A 51 10.01 -12.54 -2.51
C GLU A 51 10.29 -11.07 -2.85
N PRO A 52 11.05 -10.33 -2.02
CA PRO A 52 11.47 -8.98 -2.34
C PRO A 52 12.39 -8.95 -3.55
N VAL A 53 12.25 -7.91 -4.40
CA VAL A 53 13.06 -7.73 -5.60
C VAL A 53 13.91 -6.48 -5.49
N TYR A 54 15.23 -6.61 -5.60
CA TYR A 54 16.14 -5.47 -5.56
C TYR A 54 16.38 -4.88 -6.96
N PHE A 55 16.03 -3.60 -7.10
CA PHE A 55 16.22 -2.79 -8.30
C PHE A 55 17.38 -1.81 -8.10
N ALA A 56 18.61 -2.24 -8.37
CA ALA A 56 19.82 -1.43 -8.14
C ALA A 56 19.89 -0.14 -8.97
N GLU A 57 19.15 -0.07 -10.09
CA GLU A 57 19.18 1.07 -11.02
C GLU A 57 18.11 2.13 -10.72
N LEU A 58 17.24 1.91 -9.72
CA LEU A 58 16.15 2.82 -9.36
C LEU A 58 16.48 3.60 -8.08
N GLY A 59 16.24 4.90 -8.05
CA GLY A 59 16.61 5.75 -6.90
C GLY A 59 18.13 5.94 -6.75
N GLU A 60 18.57 6.57 -5.65
CA GLU A 60 19.99 6.86 -5.42
C GLU A 60 20.81 5.60 -5.05
N ARG A 61 20.21 4.70 -4.27
CA ARG A 61 20.86 3.48 -3.76
C ARG A 61 20.11 2.19 -4.11
N GLY A 62 19.20 2.25 -5.06
CA GLY A 62 18.32 1.14 -5.38
C GLY A 62 16.99 1.20 -4.62
N LEU A 63 16.01 0.45 -5.13
CA LEU A 63 14.73 0.20 -4.47
C LEU A 63 14.57 -1.30 -4.19
N VAL A 64 13.88 -1.66 -3.12
CA VAL A 64 13.50 -3.05 -2.83
C VAL A 64 12.00 -3.17 -2.95
N GLY A 65 11.52 -3.72 -4.07
CA GLY A 65 10.10 -3.99 -4.29
C GLY A 65 9.59 -5.07 -3.36
N ILE A 66 8.45 -4.80 -2.72
CA ILE A 66 7.82 -5.69 -1.74
C ILE A 66 6.39 -6.08 -2.12
N ALA A 67 5.76 -5.30 -2.97
CA ALA A 67 4.39 -5.52 -3.39
C ALA A 67 4.09 -4.84 -4.73
N VAL A 68 2.93 -5.15 -5.29
CA VAL A 68 2.37 -4.48 -6.46
C VAL A 68 1.00 -3.90 -6.14
N SER A 69 0.67 -2.80 -6.81
CA SER A 69 -0.60 -2.10 -6.72
C SER A 69 -1.25 -1.94 -8.10
N GLY A 70 -2.56 -1.68 -8.11
CA GLY A 70 -3.39 -1.52 -9.29
C GLY A 70 -3.83 -2.84 -9.94
N LEU A 71 -4.84 -2.76 -10.81
CA LEU A 71 -5.57 -3.90 -11.39
C LEU A 71 -4.69 -4.96 -12.08
N PHE A 72 -3.50 -4.58 -12.54
CA PHE A 72 -2.56 -5.47 -13.24
C PHE A 72 -1.15 -5.46 -12.62
N GLY A 73 -0.98 -4.93 -11.40
CA GLY A 73 0.35 -4.78 -10.79
C GLY A 73 1.23 -3.81 -11.57
N SER A 74 0.63 -2.76 -12.14
CA SER A 74 1.32 -1.74 -12.94
C SER A 74 2.14 -0.77 -12.09
N ILE A 75 1.99 -0.84 -10.77
CA ILE A 75 2.70 -0.02 -9.79
C ILE A 75 3.44 -0.97 -8.86
N THR A 76 4.72 -0.70 -8.62
CA THR A 76 5.53 -1.41 -7.62
C THR A 76 5.56 -0.58 -6.34
N ILE A 77 5.23 -1.19 -5.21
CA ILE A 77 5.47 -0.63 -3.88
C ILE A 77 6.81 -1.15 -3.38
N ALA A 78 7.70 -0.24 -2.98
CA ALA A 78 9.08 -0.54 -2.65
C ALA A 78 9.58 0.22 -1.41
N VAL A 79 10.67 -0.26 -0.83
CA VAL A 79 11.46 0.48 0.16
C VAL A 79 12.64 1.13 -0.56
N ASP A 80 12.77 2.45 -0.44
CA ASP A 80 13.95 3.17 -0.91
C ASP A 80 15.15 2.89 0.00
N VAL A 81 16.24 2.39 -0.57
CA VAL A 81 17.40 1.91 0.20
C VAL A 81 18.16 3.07 0.86
N ALA A 82 18.08 4.28 0.31
CA ALA A 82 18.81 5.43 0.84
C ALA A 82 18.12 6.03 2.08
N SER A 83 16.80 6.13 2.05
CA SER A 83 15.99 6.80 3.06
C SER A 83 15.26 5.84 4.00
N GLY A 84 14.97 4.62 3.57
CA GLY A 84 14.07 3.69 4.26
C GLY A 84 12.58 4.01 4.06
N HIS A 85 12.25 5.02 3.25
CA HIS A 85 10.86 5.37 2.96
C HIS A 85 10.18 4.27 2.12
N VAL A 86 8.89 4.10 2.33
CA VAL A 86 8.04 3.34 1.42
C VAL A 86 7.63 4.26 0.28
N VAL A 87 7.81 3.78 -0.94
CA VAL A 87 7.57 4.52 -2.18
C VAL A 87 6.78 3.66 -3.15
N GLU A 88 6.14 4.31 -4.11
CA GLU A 88 5.55 3.67 -5.28
C GLU A 88 6.29 4.10 -6.54
N THR A 89 6.34 3.22 -7.53
CA THR A 89 6.88 3.54 -8.85
C THR A 89 6.10 2.80 -9.95
N PRO A 90 5.62 3.50 -11.00
CA PRO A 90 4.98 2.85 -12.13
C PRO A 90 5.96 1.95 -12.89
N THR A 91 5.54 0.73 -13.20
CA THR A 91 6.33 -0.24 -13.99
C THR A 91 6.68 0.31 -15.39
N SER A 92 5.82 1.16 -15.97
CA SER A 92 6.05 1.79 -17.27
C SER A 92 6.97 3.01 -17.23
N GLU A 93 7.11 3.66 -16.07
CA GLU A 93 7.92 4.86 -15.90
C GLU A 93 8.67 4.82 -14.55
N PRO A 94 9.73 4.00 -14.43
CA PRO A 94 10.39 3.75 -13.14
C PRO A 94 11.08 4.97 -12.52
N ALA A 95 11.25 6.05 -13.29
CA ALA A 95 11.80 7.32 -12.79
C ALA A 95 10.78 8.13 -11.97
N ALA A 96 9.48 7.84 -12.09
CA ALA A 96 8.41 8.52 -11.35
C ALA A 96 8.21 7.90 -9.96
N ILE A 97 9.24 7.97 -9.11
CA ILE A 97 9.17 7.50 -7.72
C ILE A 97 8.36 8.50 -6.90
N ARG A 98 7.32 8.02 -6.22
CA ARG A 98 6.45 8.82 -5.35
C ARG A 98 6.47 8.28 -3.94
N HIS A 99 6.36 9.20 -2.98
CA HIS A 99 6.33 8.87 -1.57
C HIS A 99 5.01 8.19 -1.19
N VAL A 100 5.08 7.18 -0.31
CA VAL A 100 3.91 6.49 0.26
C VAL A 100 3.90 6.66 1.78
N ASN A 101 5.00 6.29 2.45
CA ASN A 101 5.16 6.48 3.89
C ASN A 101 6.63 6.70 4.24
N ARG A 102 6.88 7.36 5.38
CA ARG A 102 8.23 7.63 5.88
C ARG A 102 9.02 6.38 6.26
N ASP A 103 8.34 5.29 6.61
CA ASP A 103 8.97 4.02 6.99
C ASP A 103 7.96 2.86 6.91
N LEU A 104 8.49 1.64 7.01
CA LEU A 104 7.72 0.41 6.89
C LEU A 104 6.74 0.19 8.06
N ASP A 105 7.07 0.63 9.28
CA ASP A 105 6.17 0.53 10.43
C ASP A 105 4.94 1.40 10.25
N SER A 106 5.15 2.64 9.80
CA SER A 106 4.10 3.60 9.50
C SER A 106 3.21 3.09 8.38
N PHE A 107 3.78 2.52 7.31
CA PHE A 107 3.01 1.86 6.25
C PHE A 107 2.14 0.71 6.79
N ASN A 108 2.71 -0.19 7.58
CA ASN A 108 1.99 -1.31 8.17
C ASN A 108 0.81 -0.85 9.04
N ARG A 109 1.03 0.18 9.86
CA ARG A 109 -0.01 0.76 10.73
C ARG A 109 -1.10 1.48 9.95
N CYS A 110 -0.76 2.16 8.85
CA CYS A 110 -1.75 2.74 7.93
C CYS A 110 -2.63 1.64 7.32
N VAL A 111 -2.02 0.56 6.81
CA VAL A 111 -2.77 -0.59 6.28
C VAL A 111 -3.67 -1.23 7.35
N GLU A 112 -3.17 -1.42 8.57
CA GLU A 112 -3.95 -1.92 9.71
C GLU A 112 -5.16 -1.02 10.00
N ALA A 113 -4.96 0.28 10.07
CA ALA A 113 -6.03 1.24 10.36
C ALA A 113 -7.11 1.26 9.27
N VAL A 114 -6.69 1.23 8.00
CA VAL A 114 -7.60 1.19 6.85
C VAL A 114 -8.42 -0.10 6.84
N ILE A 115 -7.79 -1.25 7.08
CA ILE A 115 -8.50 -2.54 7.17
C ILE A 115 -9.43 -2.56 8.39
N ALA A 116 -9.02 -1.98 9.53
CA ALA A 116 -9.85 -1.92 10.73
C ALA A 116 -11.09 -1.02 10.56
N ARG A 117 -11.02 -0.02 9.66
CA ARG A 117 -12.15 0.86 9.32
C ARG A 117 -13.14 0.23 8.33
N PHE A 118 -12.74 -0.81 7.61
CA PHE A 118 -13.59 -1.54 6.68
C PHE A 118 -14.67 -2.35 7.44
N PRO A 119 -15.94 -2.41 6.98
CA PRO A 119 -16.50 -1.88 5.72
C PRO A 119 -16.61 -0.36 5.68
N PHE A 120 -16.47 0.24 4.50
CA PHE A 120 -16.57 1.70 4.33
C PHE A 120 -18.01 2.18 4.18
N TYR A 121 -18.90 1.34 3.65
CA TYR A 121 -20.29 1.72 3.34
C TYR A 121 -21.24 0.85 4.17
N ALA A 122 -21.29 1.09 5.47
CA ALA A 122 -22.29 0.46 6.32
C ALA A 122 -23.70 0.96 5.95
N GLU A 123 -24.73 0.14 6.18
CA GLU A 123 -26.13 0.59 6.05
C GLU A 123 -26.42 1.70 7.08
N GLY A 124 -26.34 2.96 6.64
CA GLY A 124 -26.55 4.16 7.44
C GLY A 124 -26.32 5.42 6.61
N ASP A 125 -26.72 6.59 7.15
CA ASP A 125 -26.59 7.90 6.50
C ASP A 125 -25.14 8.46 6.52
N GLU A 126 -24.10 7.62 6.73
CA GLU A 126 -22.71 8.09 6.64
C GLU A 126 -22.41 8.41 5.16
N GLU A 127 -22.21 9.69 4.86
CA GLU A 127 -21.85 10.15 3.52
C GLU A 127 -20.43 9.67 3.21
N THR A 128 -20.18 9.18 1.99
CA THR A 128 -18.86 8.65 1.58
C THR A 128 -17.71 9.63 1.79
N TYR A 129 -18.01 10.94 1.70
CA TYR A 129 -17.09 12.02 2.02
C TYR A 129 -16.63 12.01 3.49
N GLU A 130 -17.53 11.76 4.45
CA GLU A 130 -17.17 11.73 5.87
C GLU A 130 -16.24 10.55 6.20
N VAL A 131 -16.46 9.41 5.54
CA VAL A 131 -15.60 8.23 5.66
C VAL A 131 -14.21 8.50 5.09
N ALA A 132 -14.13 9.15 3.93
CA ALA A 132 -12.85 9.52 3.33
C ALA A 132 -12.06 10.52 4.19
N GLU A 133 -12.73 11.53 4.75
CA GLU A 133 -12.09 12.49 5.68
C GLU A 133 -11.61 11.81 6.97
N GLU A 134 -12.38 10.88 7.53
CA GLU A 134 -11.95 10.09 8.68
C GLU A 134 -10.69 9.27 8.37
N LEU A 135 -10.61 8.65 7.18
CA LEU A 135 -9.43 7.94 6.73
C LEU A 135 -8.22 8.87 6.57
N ARG A 136 -8.40 10.07 6.00
CA ARG A 136 -7.33 11.08 5.91
C ARG A 136 -6.81 11.47 7.30
N ASP A 137 -7.72 11.70 8.27
CA ASP A 137 -7.34 11.99 9.66
C ASP A 137 -6.58 10.83 10.32
N LEU A 138 -7.04 9.59 10.12
CA LEU A 138 -6.37 8.39 10.65
C LEU A 138 -4.97 8.22 10.06
N LEU A 139 -4.84 8.33 8.74
CA LEU A 139 -3.58 8.14 8.01
C LEU A 139 -2.56 9.23 8.37
N SER A 140 -2.97 10.50 8.37
CA SER A 140 -2.11 11.62 8.76
C SER A 140 -1.71 11.57 10.24
N GLY A 141 -2.56 11.03 11.12
CA GLY A 141 -2.24 10.79 12.52
C GLY A 141 -1.17 9.71 12.75
N ILE A 142 -1.05 8.75 11.83
CA ILE A 142 -0.01 7.69 11.87
C ILE A 142 1.28 8.20 11.22
N ASP A 143 1.14 8.82 10.05
CA ASP A 143 2.23 9.36 9.25
C ASP A 143 1.79 10.67 8.58
N GLU A 144 2.30 11.79 9.10
CA GLU A 144 2.02 13.13 8.57
C GLU A 144 2.45 13.31 7.11
N THR A 145 3.27 12.41 6.58
CA THR A 145 3.76 12.44 5.19
C THR A 145 2.94 11.59 4.23
N ALA A 146 1.94 10.84 4.71
CA ALA A 146 1.20 9.87 3.91
C ALA A 146 0.30 10.51 2.82
N LEU A 147 -0.27 11.69 3.10
CA LEU A 147 -1.24 12.35 2.22
C LEU A 147 -0.57 13.36 1.28
N VAL A 148 0.33 12.87 0.43
CA VAL A 148 0.87 13.68 -0.67
C VAL A 148 -0.19 13.80 -1.76
N PRO A 149 -0.39 15.00 -2.37
CA PRO A 149 -1.30 15.15 -3.50
C PRO A 149 -0.98 14.15 -4.62
N ASP A 150 -2.02 13.51 -5.17
CA ASP A 150 -1.91 12.43 -6.17
C ASP A 150 -1.04 11.24 -5.71
N GLY A 151 -0.86 11.08 -4.40
CA GLY A 151 -0.13 9.97 -3.78
C GLY A 151 -1.02 8.76 -3.53
N PHE A 152 -0.40 7.65 -3.14
CA PHE A 152 -1.06 6.37 -2.91
C PHE A 152 -2.28 6.48 -1.96
N TRP A 153 -2.06 7.04 -0.77
CA TRP A 153 -3.10 7.13 0.25
C TRP A 153 -4.17 8.17 -0.05
N GLU A 154 -3.80 9.28 -0.68
CA GLU A 154 -4.77 10.31 -1.10
C GLU A 154 -5.70 9.75 -2.17
N THR A 155 -5.15 9.08 -3.18
CA THR A 155 -5.93 8.41 -4.24
C THR A 155 -6.83 7.34 -3.65
N PHE A 156 -6.35 6.57 -2.67
CA PHE A 156 -7.18 5.60 -1.96
C PHE A 156 -8.38 6.24 -1.26
N CYS A 157 -8.18 7.39 -0.60
CA CYS A 157 -9.28 8.12 0.05
C CYS A 157 -10.26 8.70 -0.97
N ASP A 158 -9.77 9.19 -2.12
CA ASP A 158 -10.61 9.63 -3.23
C ASP A 158 -11.48 8.48 -3.77
N ASP A 159 -10.92 7.28 -3.93
CA ASP A 159 -11.66 6.09 -4.37
C ASP A 159 -12.76 5.69 -3.36
N VAL A 160 -12.48 5.83 -2.05
CA VAL A 160 -13.49 5.64 -0.99
C VAL A 160 -14.60 6.70 -1.09
N GLU A 161 -14.24 7.97 -1.30
CA GLU A 161 -15.21 9.06 -1.48
C GLU A 161 -16.12 8.82 -2.70
N MET A 162 -15.57 8.24 -3.78
CA MET A 162 -16.30 7.89 -5.00
C MET A 162 -17.17 6.63 -4.89
N GLY A 163 -17.02 5.84 -3.82
CA GLY A 163 -17.81 4.63 -3.61
C GLY A 163 -17.23 3.37 -4.28
N ASP A 164 -15.97 3.37 -4.70
CA ASP A 164 -15.38 2.32 -5.54
C ASP A 164 -15.29 0.95 -4.85
N TYR A 165 -15.45 0.92 -3.53
CA TYR A 165 -15.43 -0.30 -2.72
C TYR A 165 -16.83 -0.77 -2.29
N ALA A 166 -17.93 -0.17 -2.76
CA ALA A 166 -19.29 -0.50 -2.29
C ALA A 166 -19.67 -1.96 -2.53
N ASP A 167 -19.19 -2.55 -3.62
CA ASP A 167 -19.44 -3.95 -3.98
C ASP A 167 -18.53 -4.94 -3.22
N TRP A 168 -17.57 -4.46 -2.41
CA TRP A 168 -16.69 -5.31 -1.58
C TRP A 168 -17.33 -5.72 -0.25
N ASP A 169 -18.39 -5.04 0.17
CA ASP A 169 -19.13 -5.32 1.40
C ASP A 169 -20.20 -6.42 1.21
N ALA A 170 -20.49 -6.79 -0.04
CA ALA A 170 -21.61 -7.63 -0.46
C ALA A 170 -21.41 -9.16 -0.35
#